data_AF-A0A1W2GYR1-F1
#
_entry.id   AF-A0A1W2GYR1-F1
#
_cell.length_a   1.000
_cell.length_b   1.000
_cell.length_c   1.000
_cell.angle_alpha   90.00
_cell.angle_beta   90.00
_cell.angle_gamma   90.00
#
_symmetry.space_group_name_H-M   'P 1'
#
loop_
_entity.id
_entity.type
_entity.pdbx_description
1 polymer ?
#
loop_
_entity_poly.entity_id
_entity_poly.type
_entity_poly.pdbx_seq_one_letter_code
_entity_poly.pdbx_strand_id
1 'polypeptide(L)'
;MKKPIILFLLIMLSMSAYSQRLMDGTRRTVGYIENDRVMNGARSTIGYIDNNRIMDGSRKTIGFLEDRRVMDASRKTIGFIEDGRILDGTRKTIGYVEDGRVIDGSRKTIGHFESLKISEVALIFFFFFL
;
A
#
# COMPACT_ATOMS: atom_id res chain seq x y z
N MET A 1 -38.91 16.20 24.59
CA MET A 1 -37.91 17.00 23.84
C MET A 1 -36.79 16.07 23.37
N LYS A 2 -36.87 15.61 22.12
CA LYS A 2 -35.94 14.64 21.50
C LYS A 2 -34.78 15.39 20.85
N LYS A 3 -33.80 15.88 21.62
CA LYS A 3 -32.66 16.64 21.07
C LYS A 3 -31.24 16.33 21.60
N PRO A 4 -30.95 15.30 22.43
CA PRO A 4 -29.55 14.94 22.70
C PRO A 4 -28.99 13.86 21.75
N ILE A 5 -29.83 13.06 21.09
CA ILE A 5 -29.36 11.93 20.25
C ILE A 5 -28.71 12.40 18.94
N ILE A 6 -29.17 13.52 18.38
CA ILE A 6 -28.63 14.07 17.12
C ILE A 6 -27.21 14.65 17.31
N LEU A 7 -26.88 15.14 18.50
CA LEU A 7 -25.56 15.72 18.77
C LEU A 7 -24.47 14.64 18.94
N PHE A 8 -24.84 13.46 19.45
CA PHE A 8 -23.92 12.32 19.59
C PHE A 8 -23.62 11.67 18.22
N LEU A 9 -24.58 11.71 17.29
CA LEU A 9 -24.42 11.17 15.93
C LEU A 9 -23.49 12.03 15.04
N LEU A 10 -23.36 13.33 15.32
CA LEU A 10 -22.50 14.24 14.56
C LEU A 10 -21.01 14.11 14.91
N ILE A 11 -20.69 13.66 16.13
CA ILE A 11 -19.30 13.49 16.62
C ILE A 11 -18.68 12.18 16.13
N MET A 12 -19.50 11.17 15.78
CA MET A 12 -19.03 9.93 15.13
C MET A 12 -18.70 10.10 13.64
N LEU A 13 -18.97 11.28 13.06
CA LEU A 13 -18.73 11.57 11.64
C LEU A 13 -17.30 12.04 11.33
N SER A 14 -16.40 12.06 12.32
CA SER A 14 -14.98 12.33 12.13
C SER A 14 -14.16 11.04 12.13
N MET A 15 -14.58 10.03 11.36
CA MET A 15 -13.62 9.03 10.88
C MET A 15 -12.61 9.75 10.00
N SER A 16 -11.51 10.16 10.62
CA SER A 16 -10.36 10.74 9.95
C SER A 16 -9.82 9.64 9.05
N ALA A 17 -10.07 9.73 7.74
CA ALA A 17 -9.37 8.90 6.78
C ALA A 17 -7.89 9.30 6.85
N TYR A 18 -7.10 8.54 7.61
CA TYR A 18 -5.65 8.74 7.71
C TYR A 18 -5.05 8.42 6.34
N SER A 19 -4.86 9.46 5.52
CA SER A 19 -4.10 9.37 4.28
C SER A 19 -2.64 9.07 4.62
N GLN A 20 -2.20 7.85 4.30
CA GLN A 20 -0.85 7.38 4.60
C GLN A 20 0.11 7.91 3.53
N ARG A 21 1.31 8.37 3.92
CA ARG A 21 2.29 8.96 2.99
C ARG A 21 3.34 7.93 2.58
N LEU A 22 3.51 7.77 1.28
CA LEU A 22 4.65 7.11 0.68
C LEU A 22 5.73 8.16 0.45
N MET A 23 6.95 7.93 0.94
CA MET A 23 8.05 8.89 0.86
C MET A 23 9.29 8.20 0.34
N ASP A 24 9.94 8.73 -0.69
CA ASP A 24 11.30 8.29 -1.01
C ASP A 24 12.25 8.63 0.17
N GLY A 25 13.45 8.05 0.19
CA GLY A 25 14.32 8.30 1.35
C GLY A 25 15.12 9.59 1.31
N THR A 26 14.75 10.56 0.48
CA THR A 26 15.04 11.98 0.77
C THR A 26 13.94 12.60 1.64
N ARG A 27 12.97 11.79 2.10
CA ARG A 27 11.73 12.16 2.82
C ARG A 27 10.76 12.97 1.96
N ARG A 28 10.91 12.95 0.64
CA ARG A 28 9.95 13.57 -0.27
C ARG A 28 8.77 12.62 -0.44
N THR A 29 7.56 13.14 -0.28
CA THR A 29 6.34 12.36 -0.51
C THR A 29 6.21 12.03 -2.01
N VAL A 30 6.16 10.74 -2.32
CA VAL A 30 6.01 10.20 -3.69
C VAL A 30 4.59 9.70 -3.96
N GLY A 31 3.80 9.46 -2.92
CA GLY A 31 2.43 8.99 -3.05
C GLY A 31 1.66 9.00 -1.75
N TYR A 32 0.39 8.64 -1.85
CA TYR A 32 -0.52 8.51 -0.73
C TYR A 32 -1.35 7.24 -0.85
N ILE A 33 -1.74 6.67 0.28
CA ILE A 33 -2.72 5.58 0.32
C ILE A 33 -3.89 6.04 1.19
N GLU A 34 -5.11 5.99 0.65
CA GLU A 34 -6.32 6.43 1.33
C GLU A 34 -7.52 5.65 0.83
N ASN A 35 -8.29 5.04 1.73
CA ASN A 35 -9.53 4.31 1.40
C ASN A 35 -9.33 3.37 0.19
N ASP A 36 -8.33 2.48 0.28
CA ASP A 36 -7.99 1.51 -0.78
C ASP A 36 -7.46 2.11 -2.09
N ARG A 37 -7.29 3.44 -2.17
CA ARG A 37 -6.72 4.12 -3.34
C ARG A 37 -5.23 4.31 -3.17
N VAL A 38 -4.48 3.94 -4.19
CA VAL A 38 -3.07 4.30 -4.36
C VAL A 38 -3.03 5.59 -5.18
N MET A 39 -2.40 6.61 -4.64
CA MET A 39 -2.28 7.93 -5.26
C MET A 39 -0.82 8.33 -5.43
N ASN A 40 -0.54 9.11 -6.47
CA ASN A 40 0.76 9.72 -6.67
C ASN A 40 0.95 10.97 -5.77
N GLY A 41 2.14 11.58 -5.81
CA GLY A 41 2.46 12.78 -5.03
C GLY A 41 1.55 13.99 -5.28
N ALA A 42 0.85 14.04 -6.42
CA ALA A 42 -0.15 15.06 -6.76
C ALA A 42 -1.58 14.70 -6.29
N ARG A 43 -1.75 13.59 -5.54
CA ARG A 43 -3.04 13.04 -5.10
C ARG A 43 -3.97 12.55 -6.21
N SER A 44 -3.45 12.32 -7.41
CA SER A 44 -4.19 11.60 -8.44
C SER A 44 -4.14 10.10 -8.18
N THR A 45 -5.27 9.42 -8.28
CA THR A 45 -5.33 7.95 -8.15
C THR A 45 -4.66 7.28 -9.33
N ILE A 46 -3.71 6.41 -9.01
CA ILE A 46 -2.96 5.60 -9.98
C ILE A 46 -3.32 4.12 -9.89
N GLY A 47 -3.98 3.71 -8.81
CA GLY A 47 -4.40 2.34 -8.62
C GLY A 47 -5.30 2.15 -7.40
N TYR A 48 -5.71 0.91 -7.22
CA TYR A 48 -6.51 0.48 -6.07
C TYR A 48 -5.93 -0.80 -5.50
N ILE A 49 -6.07 -0.98 -4.20
CA ILE A 49 -5.73 -2.21 -3.51
C ILE A 49 -6.97 -2.77 -2.84
N ASP A 50 -7.19 -4.07 -3.00
CA ASP A 50 -8.31 -4.77 -2.37
C ASP A 50 -7.77 -6.09 -1.83
N ASN A 51 -7.49 -6.13 -0.53
CA ASN A 51 -6.91 -7.25 0.18
C ASN A 51 -5.60 -7.75 -0.46
N ASN A 52 -5.70 -8.79 -1.28
CA ASN A 52 -4.58 -9.46 -1.93
C ASN A 52 -4.54 -9.21 -3.45
N ARG A 53 -5.30 -8.23 -3.92
CA ARG A 53 -5.42 -7.88 -5.33
C ARG A 53 -5.04 -6.42 -5.51
N ILE A 54 -4.28 -6.14 -6.57
CA ILE A 54 -3.90 -4.78 -6.94
C ILE A 54 -4.39 -4.47 -8.35
N MET A 55 -4.88 -3.24 -8.53
CA MET A 55 -5.52 -2.77 -9.75
C MET A 55 -4.92 -1.45 -10.22
N ASP A 56 -4.96 -1.22 -11.52
CA ASP A 56 -4.62 0.08 -12.11
C ASP A 56 -5.71 1.15 -11.87
N GLY A 57 -5.46 2.38 -12.32
CA GLY A 57 -6.40 3.50 -12.18
C GLY A 57 -7.75 3.28 -12.87
N SER A 58 -7.84 2.34 -13.82
CA SER A 58 -9.06 1.92 -14.51
C SER A 58 -9.73 0.71 -13.82
N ARG A 59 -9.25 0.30 -12.64
CA ARG A 59 -9.71 -0.86 -11.86
C ARG A 59 -9.49 -2.21 -12.53
N LYS A 60 -8.61 -2.29 -13.54
CA LYS A 60 -8.19 -3.57 -14.09
C LYS A 60 -7.18 -4.20 -13.14
N THR A 61 -7.36 -5.48 -12.84
CA THR A 61 -6.39 -6.24 -12.02
C THR A 61 -5.06 -6.34 -12.74
N ILE A 62 -3.99 -5.95 -12.05
CA ILE A 62 -2.62 -6.05 -12.55
C ILE A 62 -1.78 -7.05 -11.77
N GLY A 63 -2.22 -7.46 -10.58
CA GLY A 63 -1.51 -8.47 -9.80
C GLY A 63 -2.27 -8.98 -8.58
N PHE A 64 -1.65 -9.99 -7.98
CA PHE A 64 -2.17 -10.72 -6.82
C PHE A 64 -1.05 -11.05 -5.84
N LEU A 65 -1.41 -11.23 -4.58
CA LEU A 65 -0.58 -11.90 -3.58
C LEU A 65 -1.26 -13.19 -3.11
N GLU A 66 -0.57 -14.32 -3.24
CA GLU A 66 -1.07 -15.62 -2.80
C GLU A 66 0.08 -16.45 -2.24
N ASP A 67 -0.08 -17.03 -1.05
CA ASP A 67 0.94 -17.86 -0.40
C ASP A 67 2.35 -17.24 -0.41
N ARG A 68 2.43 -15.93 -0.09
CA ARG A 68 3.66 -15.12 -0.13
C ARG A 68 4.24 -14.86 -1.53
N ARG A 69 3.60 -15.31 -2.60
CA ARG A 69 4.00 -15.08 -4.00
C ARG A 69 3.29 -13.86 -4.55
N VAL A 70 4.08 -12.92 -5.05
CA VAL A 70 3.57 -11.80 -5.85
C VAL A 70 3.46 -12.28 -7.28
N MET A 71 2.27 -12.14 -7.85
CA MET A 71 1.94 -12.60 -9.20
C MET A 71 1.39 -11.48 -10.06
N ASP A 72 1.69 -11.53 -11.35
CA ASP A 72 1.08 -10.65 -12.35
C ASP A 72 -0.38 -11.02 -12.63
N ALA A 73 -1.03 -10.25 -13.50
CA ALA A 73 -2.41 -10.48 -13.93
C ALA A 73 -2.65 -11.86 -14.56
N SER A 74 -1.59 -12.48 -15.12
CA SER A 74 -1.61 -13.82 -15.72
C SER A 74 -1.29 -14.93 -14.71
N ARG A 75 -1.23 -14.63 -13.41
CA ARG A 75 -0.87 -15.55 -12.31
C ARG A 75 0.57 -16.08 -12.39
N LYS A 76 1.46 -15.45 -13.16
CA LYS A 76 2.88 -15.78 -13.14
C LYS A 76 3.53 -15.11 -11.94
N THR A 77 4.33 -15.86 -11.18
CA THR A 77 5.10 -15.31 -10.07
C THR A 77 6.21 -14.39 -10.57
N ILE A 78 6.23 -13.18 -10.02
CA ILE A 78 7.23 -12.15 -10.31
C ILE A 78 8.05 -11.76 -9.07
N GLY A 79 7.65 -12.24 -7.88
CA GLY A 79 8.37 -12.01 -6.64
C GLY A 79 7.78 -12.74 -5.45
N PHE A 80 8.38 -12.52 -4.29
CA PHE A 80 8.02 -13.15 -3.02
C PHE A 80 8.06 -12.16 -1.87
N ILE A 81 7.31 -12.45 -0.80
CA ILE A 81 7.36 -11.72 0.47
C ILE A 81 7.70 -12.72 1.57
N GLU A 82 8.90 -12.66 2.14
CA GLU A 82 9.35 -13.61 3.17
C GLU A 82 9.98 -12.85 4.34
N ASP A 83 9.48 -13.06 5.56
CA ASP A 83 10.04 -12.50 6.79
C ASP A 83 10.30 -10.98 6.74
N GLY A 84 9.32 -10.23 6.22
CA GLY A 84 9.43 -8.78 6.03
C GLY A 84 10.33 -8.37 4.85
N ARG A 85 10.88 -9.30 4.07
CA ARG A 85 11.62 -9.00 2.85
C ARG A 85 10.72 -9.03 1.62
N ILE A 86 10.96 -8.12 0.71
CA ILE A 86 10.42 -8.12 -0.65
C ILE A 86 11.52 -8.66 -1.56
N LEU A 87 11.20 -9.72 -2.30
CA LEU A 87 12.16 -10.47 -3.10
C LEU A 87 11.71 -10.53 -4.55
N ASP A 88 12.62 -10.33 -5.51
CA ASP A 88 12.30 -10.51 -6.93
C ASP A 88 12.07 -12.00 -7.30
N GLY A 89 11.73 -12.27 -8.56
CA GLY A 89 11.50 -13.63 -9.06
C GLY A 89 12.72 -14.57 -8.96
N THR A 90 13.93 -14.03 -8.75
CA THR A 90 15.16 -14.78 -8.51
C THR A 90 15.48 -14.98 -7.01
N ARG A 91 14.59 -14.52 -6.12
CA ARG A 91 14.75 -14.47 -4.66
C ARG A 91 15.84 -13.50 -4.18
N LYS A 92 16.22 -12.51 -4.99
CA LYS A 92 17.08 -11.42 -4.52
C LYS A 92 16.24 -10.41 -3.75
N THR A 93 16.72 -9.97 -2.59
CA THR A 93 16.04 -8.93 -1.81
C THR A 93 16.10 -7.58 -2.52
N ILE A 94 14.93 -6.99 -2.77
CA ILE A 94 14.76 -5.68 -3.42
C ILE A 94 14.15 -4.64 -2.49
N GLY A 95 13.62 -5.08 -1.35
CA GLY A 95 13.14 -4.20 -0.29
C GLY A 95 12.85 -4.95 1.02
N TYR A 96 12.46 -4.18 2.03
CA TYR A 96 12.08 -4.62 3.36
C TYR A 96 10.80 -3.89 3.78
N VAL A 97 10.00 -4.54 4.60
CA VAL A 97 8.81 -4.02 5.26
C VAL A 97 9.01 -4.27 6.74
N GLU A 98 9.35 -3.21 7.48
CA GLU A 98 9.66 -3.26 8.92
C GLU A 98 9.11 -2.00 9.60
N ASP A 99 8.60 -2.14 10.83
CA ASP A 99 8.18 -1.03 11.71
C ASP A 99 7.30 0.05 11.05
N GLY A 100 6.29 -0.37 10.28
CA GLY A 100 5.38 0.55 9.59
C GLY A 100 6.06 1.34 8.46
N ARG A 101 7.15 0.81 7.91
CA ARG A 101 7.88 1.41 6.79
C ARG A 101 8.23 0.39 5.74
N VAL A 102 8.29 0.86 4.50
CA VAL A 102 8.93 0.13 3.41
C VAL A 102 10.31 0.74 3.21
N ILE A 103 11.30 -0.10 2.97
CA ILE A 103 12.70 0.26 2.82
C ILE A 103 13.21 -0.44 1.57
N ASP A 104 13.97 0.24 0.72
CA ASP A 104 14.56 -0.37 -0.46
C ASP A 104 15.76 -1.28 -0.11
N GLY A 105 16.31 -1.98 -1.11
CA GLY A 105 17.49 -2.82 -0.95
C GLY A 105 18.75 -2.09 -0.46
N SER A 106 18.78 -0.75 -0.52
CA SER A 106 19.87 0.11 -0.02
C SER A 106 19.62 0.66 1.38
N ARG A 107 18.64 0.09 2.10
CA ARG A 107 18.23 0.50 3.46
C ARG A 107 17.66 1.93 3.54
N LYS A 108 17.15 2.45 2.42
CA LYS A 108 16.53 3.77 2.34
C LYS A 108 15.00 3.63 2.45
N THR A 109 14.38 4.34 3.39
CA THR A 109 12.91 4.33 3.54
C THR A 109 12.24 4.85 2.28
N ILE A 110 11.28 4.10 1.74
CA ILE A 110 10.51 4.39 0.52
C ILE A 110 9.00 4.56 0.79
N GLY A 111 8.56 4.26 2.01
CA GLY A 111 7.18 4.52 2.41
C GLY A 111 6.98 4.37 3.92
N HIS A 112 5.93 5.01 4.42
CA HIS A 112 5.40 4.79 5.76
C HIS A 112 3.96 4.32 5.65
N PHE A 113 3.56 3.39 6.52
CA PHE A 113 2.20 2.89 6.66
C PHE A 113 1.90 2.63 8.14
N GLU A 114 0.69 2.98 8.58
CA GLU A 114 0.26 2.80 9.98
C GLU A 114 -0.80 1.71 10.14
N SER A 115 -1.59 1.45 9.09
CA SER A 115 -2.75 0.55 9.20
C SER A 115 -2.93 -0.38 8.00
N LEU A 116 -1.91 -0.49 7.13
CA LEU A 116 -1.94 -1.44 6.02
C LEU A 116 -1.30 -2.76 6.42
N LYS A 117 -1.81 -3.85 5.82
CA LYS A 117 -1.16 -5.14 5.94
C LYS A 117 0.16 -5.10 5.15
N ILE A 118 1.17 -5.81 5.66
CA ILE A 118 2.48 -5.98 4.99
C ILE A 118 2.30 -6.46 3.53
N SER A 119 1.32 -7.34 3.30
CA SER A 119 0.93 -7.84 1.98
C SER A 119 0.53 -6.73 1.00
N GLU A 120 -0.28 -5.78 1.47
CA GLU A 120 -0.82 -4.70 0.65
C GLU A 120 0.28 -3.72 0.27
N VAL A 121 1.08 -3.37 1.27
CA VAL A 121 2.22 -2.48 1.12
C VAL A 121 3.24 -3.04 0.13
N ALA A 122 3.54 -4.34 0.21
CA ALA A 122 4.46 -4.98 -0.71
C ALA A 122 3.92 -5.07 -2.14
N LEU A 123 2.61 -5.32 -2.33
CA LEU A 123 1.98 -5.24 -3.65
C LEU A 123 2.13 -3.83 -4.24
N ILE A 124 1.84 -2.80 -3.45
CA ILE A 124 1.96 -1.42 -3.89
C ILE A 124 3.39 -1.12 -4.33
N PHE A 125 4.37 -1.53 -3.52
CA PHE A 125 5.77 -1.37 -3.88
C PHE A 125 6.11 -2.07 -5.21
N PHE A 126 5.71 -3.33 -5.38
CA PHE A 126 5.99 -4.12 -6.57
C PHE A 126 5.44 -3.55 -7.88
N PHE A 127 4.24 -2.96 -7.83
CA PHE A 127 3.52 -2.57 -9.05
C PHE A 127 3.57 -1.07 -9.37
N PHE A 128 3.94 -0.22 -8.42
CA PHE A 128 3.93 1.24 -8.60
C PHE A 128 5.25 1.95 -8.29
N PHE A 129 6.20 1.30 -7.60
CA PHE A 129 7.41 1.95 -7.11
C PHE A 129 8.72 1.21 -7.41
N LEU A 130 8.64 0.01 -8.02
CA LEU A 130 9.77 -0.77 -8.55
C LEU A 130 9.97 -0.44 -10.04
#